data_AF-A0A367EUJ4-F1
#
_entry.id   AF-A0A367EUJ4-F1
#
_cell.length_a   1.000
_cell.length_b   1.000
_cell.length_c   1.000
_cell.angle_alpha   90.00
_cell.angle_beta   90.00
_cell.angle_gamma   90.00
#
_symmetry.space_group_name_H-M   'P 1'
#
loop_
_entity.id
_entity.type
_entity.pdbx_description
1 polymer ?
#
loop_
_entity_poly.entity_id
_entity_poly.type
_entity_poly.pdbx_seq_one_letter_code
_entity_poly.pdbx_strand_id
1 'polypeptide(L)'
;MELRGGAVTTVFKAGRTALYRFYDGKGRLLYVGVSSQLERRWAQHEMSKPWWHLVERRTVEWHATGREALAAEEQAINSEAPLYQLTSDQYDCETEIDYATTRLRADLAAGRFPTGYRFVYKELAPVYGVASATVGFALDVLYREGLVSRSSNRYVAA
;
A
#
# COMPACT_ATOMS: atom_id res chain seq x y z
N MET A 1 19.39 25.28 -30.75
CA MET A 1 19.33 24.41 -29.55
C MET A 1 17.94 24.57 -28.95
N GLU A 2 16.99 23.80 -29.47
CA GLU A 2 15.58 23.85 -29.05
C GLU A 2 15.39 22.92 -27.85
N LEU A 3 15.04 23.49 -26.69
CA LEU A 3 14.57 22.71 -25.56
C LEU A 3 13.06 22.48 -25.72
N ARG A 4 12.71 21.27 -26.14
CA ARG A 4 11.33 20.77 -26.17
C ARG A 4 10.84 20.57 -24.72
N GLY A 5 10.16 21.57 -24.17
CA GLY A 5 9.37 21.44 -22.95
C GLY A 5 8.02 20.78 -23.26
N GLY A 6 7.97 19.46 -23.22
CA GLY A 6 6.69 18.73 -23.29
C GLY A 6 5.94 18.90 -21.98
N ALA A 7 4.98 19.82 -21.93
CA ALA A 7 4.03 19.90 -20.82
C ALA A 7 3.21 18.60 -20.79
N VAL A 8 3.35 17.84 -19.71
CA VAL A 8 2.50 16.66 -19.45
C VAL A 8 1.12 17.20 -19.11
N THR A 9 0.24 17.26 -20.11
CA THR A 9 -1.17 17.61 -19.90
C THR A 9 -1.84 16.43 -19.20
N THR A 10 -1.94 16.49 -17.87
CA THR A 10 -2.75 15.55 -17.09
C THR A 10 -4.20 15.69 -17.52
N VAL A 11 -4.74 14.65 -18.16
CA VAL A 11 -6.15 14.60 -18.59
C VAL A 11 -7.01 14.30 -17.35
N PHE A 12 -7.83 15.27 -16.93
CA PHE A 12 -8.77 15.08 -15.83
C PHE A 12 -10.03 14.35 -16.31
N LYS A 13 -10.42 13.28 -15.62
CA LYS A 13 -11.72 12.63 -15.83
C LYS A 13 -12.84 13.62 -15.46
N ALA A 14 -13.83 13.80 -16.32
CA ALA A 14 -15.01 14.61 -16.03
C ALA A 14 -15.79 14.04 -14.83
N GLY A 15 -16.19 14.90 -13.89
CA GLY A 15 -16.94 14.53 -12.69
C GLY A 15 -16.28 14.97 -11.38
N ARG A 16 -17.10 15.06 -10.32
CA ARG A 16 -16.63 15.44 -8.98
C ARG A 16 -15.52 14.50 -8.48
N THR A 17 -14.55 15.05 -7.78
CA THR A 17 -13.43 14.31 -7.20
C THR A 17 -13.38 14.57 -5.71
N ALA A 18 -13.23 13.51 -4.92
CA ALA A 18 -13.16 13.62 -3.47
C ALA A 18 -11.73 13.79 -3.00
N LEU A 19 -11.51 14.71 -2.07
CA LEU A 19 -10.40 14.72 -1.13
C LEU A 19 -10.79 13.87 0.08
N TYR A 20 -9.95 12.92 0.47
CA TYR A 20 -10.17 12.10 1.65
C TYR A 20 -8.97 12.12 2.59
N ARG A 21 -9.25 11.92 3.87
CA ARG A 21 -8.25 11.89 4.94
C ARG A 21 -8.43 10.64 5.79
N PHE A 22 -7.32 10.10 6.27
CA PHE A 22 -7.29 8.99 7.22
C PHE A 22 -6.68 9.43 8.54
N TYR A 23 -7.28 9.01 9.64
CA TYR A 23 -6.85 9.36 10.99
C TYR A 23 -6.70 8.10 11.86
N ASP A 24 -5.76 8.13 12.79
CA ASP A 24 -5.66 7.13 13.86
C ASP A 24 -6.68 7.37 14.99
N GLY A 25 -6.71 6.44 15.95
CA GLY A 25 -7.55 6.52 17.15
C GLY A 25 -7.25 7.68 18.09
N LYS A 26 -6.12 8.37 17.90
CA LYS A 26 -5.75 9.59 18.63
C LYS A 26 -6.09 10.85 17.83
N GLY A 27 -6.72 10.71 16.67
CA GLY A 27 -7.10 11.80 15.79
C GLY A 27 -5.93 12.38 14.98
N ARG A 28 -4.76 11.72 14.93
CA ARG A 28 -3.63 12.18 14.13
C ARG A 28 -3.87 11.89 12.66
N LEU A 29 -3.50 12.83 11.79
CA LEU A 29 -3.65 12.68 10.35
C LEU A 29 -2.58 11.73 9.80
N LEU A 30 -3.02 10.60 9.26
CA LEU A 30 -2.15 9.57 8.69
C LEU A 30 -1.86 9.83 7.21
N TYR A 31 -2.89 10.17 6.43
CA TYR A 31 -2.76 10.28 4.98
C TYR A 31 -3.87 11.16 4.40
N VAL A 32 -3.52 11.89 3.34
CA VAL A 32 -4.45 12.67 2.52
C VAL A 32 -4.34 12.18 1.08
N GLY A 33 -5.48 12.03 0.42
CA GLY A 33 -5.51 11.57 -0.97
C GLY A 33 -6.71 12.11 -1.74
N VAL A 34 -6.61 12.13 -3.07
CA VAL A 34 -7.78 12.38 -3.93
C VAL A 34 -8.22 11.16 -4.73
N SER A 35 -9.52 11.04 -5.00
CA SER A 35 -10.07 10.03 -5.91
C SER A 35 -11.49 10.33 -6.37
N SER A 36 -11.83 9.90 -7.59
CA SER A 36 -13.22 9.82 -8.08
C SER A 36 -13.89 8.47 -7.75
N GLN A 37 -13.14 7.51 -7.19
CA GLN A 37 -13.59 6.14 -6.88
C GLN A 37 -13.07 5.73 -5.49
N LEU A 38 -13.65 6.28 -4.43
CA LEU A 38 -13.17 6.13 -3.05
C LEU A 38 -13.05 4.67 -2.62
N GLU A 39 -14.11 3.87 -2.76
CA GLU A 39 -14.11 2.46 -2.33
C GLU A 39 -12.96 1.66 -2.95
N ARG A 40 -12.74 1.82 -4.26
CA ARG A 40 -11.63 1.16 -4.95
C ARG A 40 -10.28 1.64 -4.44
N ARG A 41 -10.13 2.94 -4.19
CA ARG A 41 -8.89 3.53 -3.70
C ARG A 41 -8.60 3.12 -2.26
N TRP A 42 -9.62 3.01 -1.42
CA TRP A 42 -9.52 2.56 -0.04
C TRP A 42 -9.16 1.08 0.04
N ALA A 43 -9.82 0.22 -0.73
CA ALA A 43 -9.44 -1.20 -0.83
C ALA A 43 -7.97 -1.36 -1.30
N GLN A 44 -7.50 -0.50 -2.20
CA GLN A 44 -6.10 -0.50 -2.61
C GLN A 44 -5.18 -0.10 -1.44
N HIS A 45 -5.53 0.93 -0.68
CA HIS A 45 -4.75 1.32 0.49
C HIS A 45 -4.75 0.23 1.56
N GLU A 46 -5.89 -0.39 1.84
CA GLU A 46 -6.02 -1.53 2.75
C GLU A 46 -5.06 -2.66 2.43
N MET A 47 -4.91 -2.97 1.13
CA MET A 47 -4.07 -4.07 0.70
C MET A 47 -2.58 -3.72 0.62
N SER A 48 -2.24 -2.44 0.41
CA SER A 48 -0.88 -2.02 0.04
C SER A 48 -0.19 -1.13 1.06
N LYS A 49 -0.93 -0.54 2.01
CA LYS A 49 -0.39 0.38 3.00
C LYS A 49 -0.23 -0.33 4.33
N PRO A 50 1.02 -0.57 4.77
CA PRO A 50 1.28 -1.26 6.03
C PRO A 50 0.75 -0.51 7.26
N TRP A 51 0.61 0.82 7.19
CA TRP A 51 -0.04 1.64 8.21
C TRP A 51 -1.58 1.61 8.18
N TRP A 52 -2.21 0.90 7.24
CA TRP A 52 -3.67 0.91 7.11
C TRP A 52 -4.39 0.43 8.38
N HIS A 53 -3.79 -0.51 9.11
CA HIS A 53 -4.33 -1.01 10.37
C HIS A 53 -4.48 0.08 11.46
N LEU A 54 -3.82 1.22 11.30
CA LEU A 54 -3.95 2.37 12.19
C LEU A 54 -5.17 3.25 11.86
N VAL A 55 -5.80 3.08 10.69
CA VAL A 55 -6.91 3.94 10.24
C VAL A 55 -8.18 3.62 11.02
N GLU A 56 -8.59 4.54 11.89
CA GLU A 56 -9.81 4.42 12.71
C GLU A 56 -10.93 5.35 12.21
N ARG A 57 -10.57 6.52 11.68
CA ARG A 57 -11.53 7.51 11.17
C ARG A 57 -11.15 7.98 9.77
N ARG A 58 -12.17 8.25 8.95
CA ARG A 58 -12.02 8.75 7.58
C ARG A 58 -12.91 9.98 7.38
N THR A 59 -12.44 10.98 6.65
CA THR A 59 -13.28 12.10 6.19
C THR A 59 -13.20 12.24 4.69
N VAL A 60 -14.26 12.79 4.10
CA VAL A 60 -14.43 12.96 2.65
C VAL A 60 -15.00 14.35 2.37
N GLU A 61 -14.37 15.06 1.45
CA GLU A 61 -14.79 16.36 0.93
C GLU A 61 -14.86 16.26 -0.60
N TRP A 62 -15.96 16.70 -1.21
CA TRP A 62 -16.16 16.60 -2.66
C TRP A 62 -15.90 17.95 -3.33
N HIS A 63 -15.05 17.94 -4.36
CA HIS A 63 -14.81 19.09 -5.23
C HIS A 63 -15.47 18.87 -6.60
N ALA A 64 -15.87 19.96 -7.25
CA ALA A 64 -16.55 19.90 -8.53
C ALA A 64 -15.63 19.36 -9.63
N THR A 65 -14.33 19.61 -9.50
CA THR A 65 -13.32 19.18 -10.47
C THR A 65 -12.13 18.48 -9.82
N GLY A 66 -11.44 17.62 -10.59
CA GLY A 66 -10.19 17.01 -10.15
C GLY A 66 -9.08 18.03 -9.87
N ARG A 67 -9.07 19.15 -10.60
CA ARG A 67 -8.09 20.25 -10.40
C ARG A 67 -8.27 20.92 -9.04
N GLU A 68 -9.52 21.19 -8.64
CA GLU A 68 -9.83 21.71 -7.30
C GLU A 68 -9.42 20.72 -6.20
N ALA A 69 -9.73 19.44 -6.38
CA ALA A 69 -9.37 18.41 -5.41
C ALA A 69 -7.84 18.29 -5.23
N LEU A 70 -7.06 18.36 -6.31
CA LEU A 70 -5.59 18.33 -6.22
C LEU A 70 -5.01 19.57 -5.54
N ALA A 71 -5.56 20.76 -5.81
CA ALA A 71 -5.14 21.97 -5.12
C ALA A 71 -5.46 21.89 -3.60
N ALA A 72 -6.62 21.35 -3.26
CA ALA A 72 -7.01 21.12 -1.87
C ALA A 72 -6.15 20.03 -1.20
N GLU A 73 -5.76 18.98 -1.93
CA GLU A 73 -4.80 17.97 -1.48
C GLU A 73 -3.46 18.62 -1.16
N GLU A 74 -2.84 19.33 -2.10
CA GLU A 74 -1.57 20.03 -1.89
C GLU A 74 -1.62 20.97 -0.67
N GLN A 75 -2.69 21.74 -0.53
CA GLN A 75 -2.89 22.60 0.65
C GLN A 75 -2.95 21.78 1.95
N ALA A 76 -3.71 20.68 1.97
CA ALA A 76 -3.85 19.82 3.14
C ALA A 76 -2.52 19.15 3.50
N ILE A 77 -1.74 18.70 2.52
CA ILE A 77 -0.39 18.14 2.73
C ILE A 77 0.50 19.17 3.44
N ASN A 78 0.52 20.40 2.92
CA ASN A 78 1.40 21.45 3.41
C ASN A 78 0.98 21.98 4.79
N SER A 79 -0.32 22.04 5.08
CA SER A 79 -0.85 22.63 6.31
C SER A 79 -1.10 21.63 7.43
N GLU A 80 -1.41 20.37 7.11
CA GLU A 80 -1.81 19.36 8.08
C GLU A 80 -0.71 18.30 8.35
N ALA A 81 0.38 18.32 7.58
CA ALA A 81 1.56 17.45 7.72
C ALA A 81 1.21 15.95 7.97
N PRO A 82 0.60 15.27 6.98
CA PRO A 82 0.13 13.90 7.15
C PRO A 82 1.32 12.96 7.34
N LEU A 83 1.22 12.04 8.29
CA LEU A 83 2.33 11.17 8.69
C LEU A 83 2.91 10.35 7.53
N TYR A 84 2.09 9.95 6.55
CA TYR A 84 2.49 9.06 5.45
C TYR A 84 2.36 9.70 4.07
N GLN A 85 2.38 11.03 3.97
CA GLN A 85 1.99 11.69 2.74
C GLN A 85 2.92 11.45 1.55
N LEU A 86 4.26 11.45 1.68
CA LEU A 86 5.24 11.11 0.62
C LEU A 86 6.71 11.33 1.08
N THR A 87 7.44 10.25 1.40
CA THR A 87 8.72 9.80 0.82
C THR A 87 8.93 8.36 1.32
N SER A 88 9.54 7.51 0.50
CA SER A 88 9.99 6.16 0.86
C SER A 88 10.85 6.10 2.12
N ASP A 89 11.38 7.24 2.57
CA ASP A 89 12.52 7.29 3.50
C ASP A 89 12.12 7.12 4.97
N GLN A 90 10.82 7.15 5.29
CA GLN A 90 10.31 6.81 6.63
C GLN A 90 9.65 5.43 6.69
N TYR A 91 9.62 4.70 5.57
CA TYR A 91 9.03 3.37 5.48
C TYR A 91 10.01 2.40 4.84
N ASP A 92 10.83 1.75 5.67
CA ASP A 92 11.82 0.80 5.19
C ASP A 92 11.15 -0.53 4.80
N CYS A 93 10.64 -0.56 3.57
CA CYS A 93 10.07 -1.76 2.99
C CYS A 93 11.11 -2.85 2.77
N GLU A 94 12.40 -2.51 2.62
CA GLU A 94 13.47 -3.48 2.46
C GLU A 94 13.67 -4.26 3.77
N THR A 95 13.73 -3.56 4.91
CA THR A 95 13.80 -4.21 6.24
C THR A 95 12.57 -5.06 6.55
N GLU A 96 11.37 -4.61 6.19
CA GLU A 96 10.13 -5.39 6.39
C GLU A 96 10.04 -6.62 5.46
N ILE A 97 10.54 -6.51 4.22
CA ILE A 97 10.66 -7.64 3.30
C ILE A 97 11.68 -8.63 3.84
N ASP A 98 12.84 -8.17 4.30
CA ASP A 98 13.89 -9.03 4.88
C ASP A 98 13.40 -9.73 6.15
N TYR A 99 12.68 -9.01 7.01
CA TYR A 99 12.02 -9.59 8.18
C TYR A 99 11.01 -10.67 7.77
N ALA A 100 10.06 -10.34 6.90
CA ALA A 100 9.02 -11.27 6.47
C ALA A 100 9.63 -12.50 5.77
N THR A 101 10.63 -12.30 4.91
CA THR A 101 11.38 -13.36 4.22
C THR A 101 12.07 -14.26 5.23
N THR A 102 12.78 -13.69 6.20
CA THR A 102 13.49 -14.45 7.23
C THR A 102 12.55 -15.29 8.09
N ARG A 103 11.40 -14.71 8.48
CA ARG A 103 10.40 -15.39 9.30
C ARG A 103 9.67 -16.49 8.52
N LEU A 104 9.22 -16.21 7.30
CA LEU A 104 8.60 -17.20 6.42
C LEU A 104 9.56 -18.36 6.11
N ARG A 105 10.84 -18.07 5.86
CA ARG A 105 11.89 -19.09 5.65
C ARG A 105 12.02 -20.00 6.88
N ALA A 106 12.08 -19.42 8.08
CA ALA A 106 12.18 -20.17 9.32
C ALA A 106 10.94 -21.05 9.56
N ASP A 107 9.75 -20.55 9.24
CA ASP A 107 8.50 -21.30 9.40
C ASP A 107 8.37 -22.46 8.40
N LEU A 108 8.82 -22.25 7.16
CA LEU A 108 8.98 -23.31 6.15
C LEU A 108 9.95 -24.39 6.62
N ALA A 109 11.14 -24.00 7.08
CA ALA A 109 12.15 -24.93 7.59
C ALA A 109 11.69 -25.70 8.84
N ALA A 110 10.86 -25.07 9.67
CA ALA A 110 10.25 -25.71 10.83
C ALA A 110 9.03 -26.59 10.48
N GLY A 111 8.67 -26.72 9.20
CA GLY A 111 7.56 -27.56 8.74
C GLY A 111 6.18 -27.05 9.13
N ARG A 112 6.03 -25.74 9.42
CA ARG A 112 4.73 -25.15 9.81
C ARG A 112 3.74 -25.07 8.65
N PHE A 113 4.26 -25.12 7.42
CA PHE A 113 3.47 -25.17 6.20
C PHE A 113 3.71 -26.53 5.54
N PRO A 114 2.70 -27.41 5.43
CA PRO A 114 2.85 -28.67 4.71
C PRO A 114 3.10 -28.40 3.21
N THR A 115 3.77 -29.32 2.52
CA THR A 115 3.98 -29.23 1.07
C THR A 115 2.64 -29.03 0.33
N GLY A 116 2.62 -28.09 -0.61
CA GLY A 116 1.41 -27.67 -1.31
C GLY A 116 0.50 -26.71 -0.53
N TYR A 117 0.87 -26.32 0.70
CA TYR A 117 0.17 -25.27 1.43
C TYR A 117 0.12 -24.00 0.61
N ARG A 118 -1.08 -23.44 0.45
CA ARG A 118 -1.29 -22.26 -0.37
C ARG A 118 -1.19 -20.99 0.47
N PHE A 119 -0.26 -20.11 0.09
CA PHE A 119 -0.08 -18.84 0.79
C PHE A 119 -1.16 -17.82 0.40
N VAL A 120 -1.83 -17.26 1.41
CA VAL A 120 -2.81 -16.17 1.26
C VAL A 120 -2.26 -14.93 1.98
N TYR A 121 -1.98 -13.87 1.23
CA TYR A 121 -1.22 -12.74 1.76
C TYR A 121 -1.97 -12.02 2.88
N LYS A 122 -3.31 -11.96 2.79
CA LYS A 122 -4.17 -11.35 3.81
C LYS A 122 -4.18 -12.14 5.13
N GLU A 123 -3.93 -13.44 5.09
CA GLU A 123 -3.90 -14.29 6.28
C GLU A 123 -2.52 -14.24 6.94
N LEU A 124 -1.46 -14.14 6.15
CA LEU A 124 -0.08 -14.13 6.64
C LEU A 124 0.36 -12.75 7.11
N ALA A 125 -0.15 -11.67 6.51
CA ALA A 125 0.21 -10.31 6.85
C ALA A 125 0.06 -10.02 8.37
N PRO A 126 -1.07 -10.34 9.02
CA PRO A 126 -1.21 -10.20 10.47
C PRO A 126 -0.25 -11.09 11.28
N VAL A 127 0.06 -12.30 10.79
CA VAL A 127 0.96 -13.25 11.46
C VAL A 127 2.38 -12.70 11.55
N TYR A 128 2.83 -12.04 10.49
CA TYR A 128 4.16 -11.43 10.43
C TYR A 128 4.17 -9.95 10.79
N GLY A 129 3.00 -9.34 11.07
CA GLY A 129 2.91 -7.91 11.39
C GLY A 129 3.29 -6.97 10.24
N VAL A 130 3.18 -7.44 8.99
CA VAL A 130 3.59 -6.69 7.78
C VAL A 130 2.41 -6.47 6.82
N ALA A 131 2.56 -5.63 5.79
CA ALA A 131 1.54 -5.49 4.75
C ALA A 131 1.40 -6.77 3.89
N SER A 132 0.20 -7.00 3.34
CA SER A 132 -0.02 -8.10 2.38
C SER A 132 0.89 -8.03 1.15
N ALA A 133 1.21 -6.81 0.68
CA ALA A 133 2.19 -6.64 -0.39
C ALA A 133 3.60 -7.10 0.02
N THR A 134 4.03 -6.80 1.26
CA THR A 134 5.31 -7.25 1.82
C THR A 134 5.41 -8.77 1.85
N VAL A 135 4.34 -9.47 2.24
CA VAL A 135 4.27 -10.93 2.16
C VAL A 135 4.47 -11.42 0.72
N GLY A 136 3.84 -10.76 -0.26
CA GLY A 136 4.02 -11.07 -1.67
C GLY A 136 5.46 -10.93 -2.15
N PHE A 137 6.13 -9.84 -1.77
CA PHE A 137 7.55 -9.63 -2.09
C PHE A 137 8.46 -10.65 -1.42
N ALA A 138 8.22 -10.97 -0.15
CA ALA A 138 8.96 -12.01 0.58
C ALA A 138 8.79 -13.40 -0.08
N LEU A 139 7.57 -13.77 -0.47
CA LEU A 139 7.32 -15.01 -1.20
C LEU A 139 7.99 -15.03 -2.58
N ASP A 140 8.17 -13.89 -3.23
CA ASP A 140 8.93 -13.80 -4.48
C ASP A 140 10.44 -14.04 -4.28
N VAL A 141 11.00 -13.56 -3.18
CA VAL A 141 12.37 -13.90 -2.76
C VAL A 141 12.48 -15.42 -2.54
N LEU A 142 11.59 -15.99 -1.73
CA LEU A 142 11.61 -17.43 -1.42
C LEU A 142 11.35 -18.31 -2.64
N TYR A 143 10.60 -17.82 -3.62
CA TYR A 143 10.39 -18.51 -4.89
C TYR A 143 11.66 -18.57 -5.72
N ARG A 144 12.42 -17.46 -5.78
CA ARG A 144 13.74 -17.43 -6.43
C ARG A 144 14.75 -18.33 -5.73
N GLU A 145 14.59 -18.55 -4.43
CA GLU A 145 15.37 -19.51 -3.63
C GLU A 145 14.90 -20.97 -3.77
N GLY A 146 13.78 -21.23 -4.45
CA GLY A 146 13.22 -22.57 -4.62
C GLY A 146 12.54 -23.15 -3.39
N LEU A 147 12.29 -22.35 -2.35
CA LEU A 147 11.62 -22.77 -1.11
C LEU A 147 10.09 -22.74 -1.19
N VAL A 148 9.56 -22.03 -2.18
CA VAL A 148 8.14 -22.05 -2.55
C VAL A 148 8.03 -22.18 -4.06
N SER A 149 6.94 -22.75 -4.55
CA SER A 149 6.65 -22.87 -5.98
C SER A 149 5.41 -22.05 -6.36
N ARG A 150 5.16 -21.87 -7.67
CA ARG A 150 3.95 -21.20 -8.17
C ARG A 150 3.01 -22.20 -8.82
N SER A 151 1.75 -22.22 -8.35
CA SER A 151 0.65 -22.98 -8.96
C SER A 151 -0.52 -22.03 -9.25
N SER A 152 -1.01 -22.03 -10.49
CA SER A 152 -2.10 -21.15 -10.96
C SER A 152 -1.95 -19.68 -10.51
N ASN A 153 -0.74 -19.13 -10.67
CA ASN A 153 -0.39 -17.75 -10.31
C ASN A 153 -0.43 -17.44 -8.79
N ARG A 154 -0.24 -18.46 -7.93
CA ARG A 154 -0.19 -18.33 -6.47
C ARG A 154 1.01 -19.08 -5.91
N TYR A 155 1.59 -18.60 -4.82
CA TYR A 155 2.68 -19.29 -4.14
C TYR A 155 2.16 -20.46 -3.30
N VAL A 156 2.88 -21.57 -3.34
CA VAL A 156 2.65 -22.75 -2.49
C VAL A 156 3.97 -23.23 -1.88
N ALA A 157 3.92 -23.83 -0.69
CA ALA A 157 5.10 -24.44 -0.07
C ALA A 157 5.64 -25.56 -0.97
N ALA A 158 6.96 -25.56 -1.18
CA ALA A 158 7.65 -26.56 -2.00
C ALA A 158 7.68 -27.95 -1.33
#